data_AF-A0A9X2AGQ1-F1
#
_entry.id   AF-A0A9X2AGQ1-F1
#
_cell.length_a   1.000
_cell.length_b   1.000
_cell.length_c   1.000
_cell.angle_alpha   90.00
_cell.angle_beta   90.00
_cell.angle_gamma   90.00
#
_symmetry.space_group_name_H-M   'P 1'
#
loop_
_entity.id
_entity.type
_entity.pdbx_description
1 polymer ?
#
loop_
_entity_poly.entity_id
_entity_poly.type
_entity_poly.pdbx_seq_one_letter_code
_entity_poly.pdbx_strand_id
1 'polypeptide(L)'
;MQPTTFRFAFGPRNYRLMWAGLALLAAGFITMMFGDKANYGEDFVGITLGPLLLLAGFAVEFAAIMVRDKSLVVTPAAPVATPGLTADTVAAASAPVAPAPATAPTYKRL
;
A
#
# COMPACT_ATOMS: atom_id res chain seq x y z
N MET A 1 -17.58 0.75 -12.74
CA MET A 1 -16.17 0.55 -12.36
C MET A 1 -16.00 1.18 -10.98
N GLN A 2 -15.79 0.40 -9.92
CA GLN A 2 -15.58 0.97 -8.57
C GLN A 2 -14.24 1.71 -8.55
N PRO A 3 -14.16 2.93 -7.99
CA PRO A 3 -12.89 3.63 -7.86
C PRO A 3 -12.04 2.94 -6.79
N THR A 4 -11.00 2.21 -7.20
CA THR A 4 -9.97 1.68 -6.32
C THR A 4 -9.11 2.84 -5.82
N THR A 5 -9.46 3.39 -4.67
CA THR A 5 -8.64 4.40 -4.00
C THR A 5 -7.43 3.71 -3.40
N PHE A 6 -6.24 3.99 -3.94
CA PHE A 6 -4.97 3.50 -3.38
C PHE A 6 -4.76 4.12 -2.00
N ARG A 7 -4.93 3.33 -0.95
CA ARG A 7 -4.66 3.75 0.43
C ARG A 7 -3.29 3.25 0.84
N PHE A 8 -2.37 4.18 1.10
CA PHE A 8 -1.06 3.84 1.64
C PHE A 8 -1.19 3.24 3.05
N ALA A 9 -0.35 2.25 3.35
CA ALA A 9 -0.36 1.54 4.64
C ALA A 9 0.07 2.44 5.82
N PHE A 10 0.85 3.49 5.54
CA PHE A 10 1.45 4.36 6.55
C PHE A 10 1.30 5.84 6.21
N GLY A 11 1.32 6.69 7.24
CA GLY A 11 1.33 8.14 7.10
C GLY A 11 2.67 8.69 6.60
N PRO A 12 2.70 9.94 6.11
CA PRO A 12 3.92 10.56 5.56
C PRO A 12 5.02 10.76 6.61
N ARG A 13 4.66 10.85 7.90
CA ARG A 13 5.63 10.99 8.99
C ARG A 13 6.26 9.64 9.34
N ASN A 14 5.48 8.57 9.30
CA ASN A 14 5.99 7.22 9.50
C ASN A 14 6.94 6.78 8.38
N TYR A 15 6.70 7.23 7.15
CA TYR A 15 7.62 7.00 6.04
C TYR A 15 9.02 7.57 6.31
N ARG A 16 9.11 8.72 7.01
CA ARG A 16 10.41 9.29 7.42
C ARG A 16 11.13 8.42 8.44
N LEU A 17 10.40 7.77 9.36
CA LEU A 17 11.00 6.83 10.30
C LEU A 17 11.55 5.58 9.61
N MET A 18 10.85 5.04 8.61
CA MET A 18 11.38 3.92 7.80
C MET A 18 12.68 4.30 7.08
N TRP A 19 12.76 5.51 6.51
CA TRP A 19 14.01 5.99 5.91
C TRP A 19 15.15 6.12 6.93
N ALA A 20 14.84 6.54 8.16
CA ALA A 20 15.82 6.60 9.22
C ALA A 20 16.30 5.20 9.66
N GLY A 21 15.39 4.23 9.76
CA GLY A 21 15.72 2.83 10.06
C GLY A 21 16.60 2.21 8.98
N LEU A 22 16.24 2.42 7.71
CA LEU A 22 17.04 1.98 6.56
C LEU A 22 18.43 2.62 6.53
N ALA A 23 18.54 3.92 6.84
CA ALA A 23 19.82 4.60 6.94
C ALA A 23 20.69 4.01 8.07
N LEU A 24 20.11 3.65 9.21
CA LEU A 24 20.82 2.99 10.31
C LEU A 24 21.32 1.59 9.92
N LEU A 25 20.48 0.81 9.22
CA LEU A 25 20.87 -0.50 8.70
C LEU A 25 22.03 -0.37 7.72
N ALA A 26 21.91 0.54 6.75
CA ALA A 26 22.98 0.83 5.80
C ALA A 26 24.27 1.27 6.52
N ALA A 27 24.17 2.16 7.51
CA ALA A 27 25.30 2.57 8.33
C ALA A 27 25.95 1.38 9.05
N GLY A 28 25.17 0.46 9.65
CA GLY A 28 25.70 -0.75 10.30
C GLY A 28 26.48 -1.65 9.35
N PHE A 29 25.96 -1.89 8.14
CA PHE A 29 26.68 -2.65 7.10
C PHE A 29 27.93 -1.92 6.62
N ILE A 30 27.86 -0.60 6.43
CA ILE A 30 29.01 0.23 6.03
C ILE A 30 30.09 0.20 7.11
N THR A 31 29.71 0.32 8.40
CA THR A 31 30.64 0.23 9.54
C THR A 31 31.33 -1.14 9.58
N MET A 32 30.62 -2.23 9.31
CA MET A 32 31.25 -3.55 9.16
C MET A 32 32.24 -3.60 7.98
N MET A 33 31.89 -3.01 6.83
CA MET A 33 32.72 -2.97 5.63
C MET A 33 33.97 -2.07 5.77
N PHE A 34 33.85 -0.94 6.46
CA PHE A 34 34.92 0.06 6.62
C PHE A 34 35.74 -0.13 7.90
N GLY A 35 35.17 -0.74 8.94
CA GLY A 35 35.83 -1.00 10.21
C GLY A 35 37.08 -1.89 10.07
N ASP A 36 37.10 -2.76 9.05
CA ASP A 36 38.25 -3.62 8.73
C ASP A 36 39.45 -2.85 8.09
N LYS A 37 39.21 -1.64 7.56
CA LYS A 37 40.24 -0.87 6.83
C LYS A 37 41.01 0.10 7.72
N ALA A 38 40.48 0.42 8.90
CA ALA A 38 41.00 1.46 9.78
C ALA A 38 41.68 0.84 11.01
N ASN A 39 42.86 0.24 10.80
CA ASN A 39 43.82 -0.15 11.83
C ASN A 39 43.37 -1.25 12.81
N TYR A 40 44.14 -2.34 12.83
CA TYR A 40 44.07 -3.54 13.67
C TYR A 40 44.21 -3.29 15.19
N GLY A 41 43.39 -2.42 15.77
CA GLY A 41 43.38 -2.10 17.20
C GLY A 41 41.99 -1.75 17.77
N GLU A 42 40.99 -1.57 16.91
CA GLU A 42 39.59 -1.34 17.29
C GLU A 42 38.66 -2.37 16.65
N ASP A 43 38.95 -3.67 16.82
CA ASP A 43 38.04 -4.77 16.44
C ASP A 43 36.62 -4.59 17.00
N PHE A 44 36.47 -3.71 18.00
CA PHE A 44 35.19 -3.24 18.53
C PHE A 44 34.29 -2.56 17.49
N VAL A 45 34.82 -1.73 16.59
CA VAL A 45 33.99 -0.92 15.68
C VAL A 45 33.32 -1.79 14.62
N GLY A 46 34.08 -2.63 13.92
CA GLY A 46 33.50 -3.53 12.91
C GLY A 46 32.64 -4.63 13.53
N ILE A 47 33.17 -5.33 14.55
CA ILE A 47 32.55 -6.55 15.10
C ILE A 47 31.49 -6.28 16.17
N THR A 48 31.57 -5.14 16.88
CA THR A 48 30.65 -4.82 17.98
C THR A 48 29.71 -3.69 17.61
N LEU A 49 30.24 -2.57 17.09
CA LEU A 49 29.43 -1.42 16.71
C LEU A 49 28.56 -1.72 15.48
N GLY A 50 29.08 -2.43 14.47
CA GLY A 50 28.32 -2.85 13.28
C GLY A 50 27.04 -3.62 13.63
N PRO A 51 27.11 -4.77 14.32
CA PRO A 51 25.93 -5.51 14.75
C PRO A 51 25.02 -4.73 15.70
N LEU A 52 25.57 -3.86 16.56
CA LEU A 52 24.78 -3.01 17.44
C LEU A 52 23.95 -1.99 16.65
N LEU A 53 24.52 -1.38 15.61
CA LEU A 53 23.79 -0.50 14.69
C LEU A 53 22.70 -1.24 13.94
N LEU A 54 22.95 -2.48 13.50
CA LEU A 54 21.93 -3.31 12.85
C LEU A 54 20.76 -3.60 13.80
N LEU A 55 21.05 -3.96 15.05
CA LEU A 55 20.02 -4.20 16.06
C LEU A 55 19.19 -2.94 16.33
N ALA A 56 19.84 -1.79 16.46
CA ALA A 56 19.16 -0.50 16.60
C ALA A 56 18.33 -0.14 15.35
N GLY A 57 18.85 -0.38 14.15
CA GLY A 57 18.15 -0.15 12.88
C GLY A 57 16.89 -0.99 12.76
N PHE A 58 16.97 -2.29 13.09
CA PHE A 58 15.81 -3.17 13.15
C PHE A 58 14.79 -2.73 14.22
N ALA A 59 15.25 -2.29 15.40
CA ALA A 59 14.36 -1.78 16.43
C ALA A 59 13.62 -0.50 15.98
N VAL A 60 14.30 0.41 15.29
CA VAL A 60 13.71 1.62 14.71
C VAL A 60 12.68 1.26 13.63
N GLU A 61 12.99 0.28 12.79
CA GLU A 61 12.05 -0.20 11.77
C GLU A 61 10.79 -0.82 12.39
N PHE A 62 10.97 -1.63 13.44
CA PHE A 62 9.87 -2.22 14.19
C PHE A 62 9.01 -1.13 14.87
N ALA A 63 9.67 -0.13 15.45
CA ALA A 63 9.00 1.03 16.03
C ALA A 63 8.27 1.84 14.95
N ALA A 64 8.85 2.03 13.76
CA ALA A 64 8.19 2.72 12.65
C ALA A 64 6.91 1.98 12.24
N ILE A 65 6.94 0.66 12.12
CA ILE A 65 5.72 -0.09 11.77
C ILE A 65 4.67 -0.01 12.88
N MET A 66 5.10 -0.07 14.15
CA MET A 66 4.20 -0.04 15.31
C MET A 66 3.61 1.35 15.57
N VAL A 67 4.37 2.43 15.32
CA VAL A 67 3.94 3.80 15.54
C VAL A 67 2.89 4.16 14.49
N ARG A 68 1.63 3.97 14.87
CA ARG A 68 0.51 4.37 14.03
C ARG A 68 0.40 5.88 14.00
N ASP A 69 0.68 6.46 12.84
CA ASP A 69 0.45 7.89 12.62
C ASP A 69 -1.04 8.23 12.82
N LYS A 70 -1.28 9.35 13.50
CA LYS A 70 -2.61 9.91 13.71
C LYS A 70 -3.32 10.22 12.37
N SER A 71 -2.59 10.36 11.27
CA SER A 71 -3.17 10.54 9.93
C SER A 71 -3.89 9.29 9.39
N LEU A 72 -3.64 8.10 9.95
CA LEU A 72 -4.42 6.89 9.64
C LEU A 72 -5.73 6.81 10.44
N VAL A 73 -5.87 7.62 11.49
CA VAL A 73 -7.15 7.92 12.14
C VAL A 73 -7.90 8.89 11.21
N VAL A 74 -8.34 8.35 10.08
CA VAL A 74 -9.36 8.97 9.25
C VAL A 74 -10.59 9.15 10.14
N THR A 75 -10.97 10.41 10.36
CA THR A 75 -12.29 10.79 10.88
C THR A 75 -13.35 9.93 10.18
N PRO A 76 -14.16 9.12 10.90
CA PRO A 76 -15.28 8.44 10.28
C PRO A 76 -16.35 9.49 9.97
N ALA A 77 -16.29 10.09 8.79
CA ALA A 77 -17.31 10.99 8.28
C ALA A 77 -17.68 10.59 6.85
N ALA A 78 -18.40 9.47 6.74
CA ALA A 78 -19.64 9.36 5.99
C ALA A 78 -20.16 7.91 6.10
N PRO A 79 -21.46 7.72 6.33
CA PRO A 79 -22.03 6.45 6.80
C PRO A 79 -21.95 5.38 5.72
N VAL A 80 -21.73 4.15 6.17
CA VAL A 80 -22.09 2.92 5.47
C VAL A 80 -23.53 3.04 4.96
N ALA A 81 -23.70 3.29 3.66
CA ALA A 81 -24.96 3.09 2.99
C ALA A 81 -25.06 1.62 2.62
N THR A 82 -25.85 0.87 3.38
CA THR A 82 -26.36 -0.45 3.01
C THR A 82 -27.77 -0.54 3.60
N PRO A 83 -28.78 -1.13 2.96
CA PRO A 83 -29.08 -1.29 1.53
C PRO A 83 -30.50 -0.73 1.20
N GLY A 84 -30.64 0.05 0.14
CA GLY A 84 -31.94 0.56 -0.31
C GLY A 84 -32.41 -0.14 -1.58
N LEU A 85 -33.25 -1.15 -1.45
CA LEU A 85 -34.00 -1.75 -2.54
C LEU A 85 -35.12 -0.77 -2.92
N THR A 86 -34.82 0.27 -3.69
CA THR A 86 -35.87 1.13 -4.27
C THR A 86 -36.48 0.41 -5.45
N ALA A 87 -37.50 -0.38 -5.14
CA ALA A 87 -38.56 -0.74 -6.05
C ALA A 87 -39.24 0.54 -6.52
N ASP A 88 -38.81 1.10 -7.65
CA ASP A 88 -39.56 2.11 -8.39
C ASP A 88 -39.19 2.04 -9.88
N THR A 89 -39.68 0.99 -10.53
CA THR A 89 -40.01 1.07 -11.96
C THR A 89 -41.19 0.15 -12.25
N VAL A 90 -42.29 0.38 -11.56
CA VAL A 90 -43.62 -0.01 -12.05
C VAL A 90 -44.18 1.22 -12.78
N ALA A 91 -44.32 1.10 -14.11
CA ALA A 91 -45.38 1.71 -14.93
C ALA A 91 -44.87 2.06 -16.34
N ALA A 92 -44.89 1.08 -17.23
CA ALA A 92 -45.24 1.30 -18.64
C ALA A 92 -45.75 -0.02 -19.22
N ALA A 93 -46.95 -0.40 -18.78
CA ALA A 93 -47.73 -1.44 -19.44
C ALA A 93 -48.51 -0.80 -20.61
N SER A 94 -48.23 -1.24 -21.83
CA SER A 94 -49.23 -1.45 -22.88
C SER A 94 -48.58 -2.21 -24.06
N ALA A 95 -48.99 -3.47 -24.20
CA ALA A 95 -48.73 -4.40 -25.32
C ALA A 95 -49.49 -3.95 -26.61
N PRO A 96 -49.53 -4.68 -27.77
CA PRO A 96 -49.11 -6.08 -28.01
C PRO A 96 -48.54 -6.44 -29.44
N VAL A 97 -48.27 -7.75 -29.63
CA VAL A 97 -48.29 -8.55 -30.89
C VAL A 97 -46.93 -8.89 -31.56
N ALA A 98 -46.54 -10.17 -31.41
CA ALA A 98 -45.55 -10.95 -32.18
C ALA A 98 -46.07 -11.31 -33.60
N PRO A 99 -45.34 -11.94 -34.57
CA PRO A 99 -44.09 -12.72 -34.46
C PRO A 99 -43.03 -12.48 -35.58
N ALA A 100 -41.88 -13.17 -35.48
CA ALA A 100 -40.79 -13.20 -36.45
C ALA A 100 -41.20 -13.71 -37.86
N PRO A 101 -40.39 -13.53 -38.93
CA PRO A 101 -39.35 -14.53 -39.22
C PRO A 101 -38.02 -13.98 -39.80
N ALA A 102 -37.02 -14.87 -39.77
CA ALA A 102 -35.63 -14.69 -40.17
C ALA A 102 -35.41 -14.53 -41.69
N THR A 103 -34.38 -13.77 -42.08
CA THR A 103 -33.56 -14.05 -43.28
C THR A 103 -32.08 -13.68 -43.03
N ALA A 104 -31.20 -14.57 -43.51
CA ALA A 104 -29.75 -14.65 -43.29
C ALA A 104 -28.94 -13.71 -44.23
N PRO A 105 -27.59 -13.61 -44.10
CA PRO A 105 -26.79 -12.40 -44.36
C PRO A 105 -26.20 -12.28 -45.77
N THR A 106 -25.97 -11.04 -46.23
CA THR A 106 -25.25 -10.75 -47.47
C THR A 106 -24.12 -9.76 -47.22
N TYR A 107 -22.88 -10.27 -47.12
CA TYR A 107 -21.66 -9.47 -47.18
C TYR A 107 -21.35 -9.11 -48.63
N LYS A 108 -21.00 -7.84 -48.90
CA LYS A 108 -20.29 -7.44 -50.11
C LYS A 108 -18.96 -6.84 -49.72
N ARG A 109 -17.90 -7.60 -49.98
CA ARG A 109 -16.51 -7.14 -49.90
C ARG A 109 -16.26 -6.13 -51.01
N LEU A 110 -15.65 -5.02 -50.64
CA LEU A 110 -14.85 -4.15 -51.51
C LEU A 110 -13.55 -3.86 -50.75
#